data_AF-A0A7K2YC27-F1
#
_entry.id   AF-A0A7K2YC27-F1
#
_cell.length_a   1.000
_cell.length_b   1.000
_cell.length_c   1.000
_cell.angle_alpha   90.00
_cell.angle_beta   90.00
_cell.angle_gamma   90.00
#
_symmetry.space_group_name_H-M   'P 1'
#
loop_
_entity.id
_entity.type
_entity.pdbx_description
1 polymer ?
#
loop_
_entity_poly.entity_id
_entity_poly.type
_entity_poly.pdbx_seq_one_letter_code
_entity_poly.pdbx_strand_id
1 'polypeptide(L)'
;MATNLELFADYFQIHVLDDVSEIDLLTGRPDDDSDDFDHVVEASLNLASGRMVVLGCTDYGPDAARFDMPAGWTRVRTSRRNLEAAAFPDPDCEDEPEDMEEIRLQTWPAPYALPDIIKRWTPPDA
;
A
#
# COMPACT_ATOMS: atom_id res chain seq x y z
N MET A 1 -21.62 2.19 1.83
CA MET A 1 -21.14 2.98 2.98
C MET A 1 -19.77 3.49 2.57
N ALA A 2 -19.50 4.80 2.58
CA ALA A 2 -18.29 5.34 1.95
C ALA A 2 -17.06 5.14 2.86
N THR A 3 -16.06 4.40 2.41
CA THR A 3 -14.79 4.28 3.12
C THR A 3 -13.82 5.31 2.56
N ASN A 4 -13.66 6.42 3.27
CA ASN A 4 -12.61 7.39 2.99
C ASN A 4 -11.26 6.78 3.36
N LEU A 5 -10.33 6.70 2.40
CA LEU A 5 -8.95 6.33 2.66
C LEU A 5 -8.11 7.60 2.84
N GLU A 6 -7.77 7.92 4.09
CA GLU A 6 -6.79 8.94 4.43
C GLU A 6 -5.44 8.28 4.70
N LEU A 7 -4.42 8.67 3.93
CA LEU A 7 -3.04 8.26 4.13
C LEU A 7 -2.47 9.04 5.32
N PHE A 8 -2.75 8.57 6.54
CA PHE A 8 -2.33 9.25 7.76
C PHE A 8 -0.90 8.83 8.12
N ALA A 9 0.07 9.67 7.77
CA ALA A 9 1.43 9.58 8.29
C ALA A 9 1.51 10.38 9.60
N ASP A 10 1.11 9.77 10.72
CA ASP A 10 1.48 10.26 12.05
C ASP A 10 2.50 9.29 12.68
N TYR A 11 3.48 9.84 13.41
CA TYR A 11 4.54 9.08 14.09
C TYR A 11 5.34 8.07 13.25
N PHE A 12 5.73 8.43 12.02
CA PHE A 12 6.63 7.60 11.17
C PHE A 12 6.06 6.21 10.77
N GLN A 13 4.74 6.04 10.78
CA GLN A 13 4.08 4.78 10.41
C GLN A 13 3.37 4.90 9.07
N ILE A 14 3.38 3.83 8.28
CA ILE A 14 2.52 3.64 7.11
C ILE A 14 1.50 2.59 7.53
N HIS A 15 0.22 2.97 7.58
CA HIS A 15 -0.88 2.05 7.84
C HIS A 15 -1.43 1.60 6.50
N VAL A 16 -1.44 0.29 6.28
CA VAL A 16 -2.01 -0.31 5.07
C VAL A 16 -3.18 -1.16 5.51
N LEU A 17 -4.37 -0.75 5.12
CA LEU A 17 -5.61 -1.45 5.41
C LEU A 17 -5.99 -2.28 4.18
N ASP A 18 -5.78 -3.59 4.24
CA ASP A 18 -6.78 -4.58 3.80
C ASP A 18 -6.36 -5.99 4.27
N ASP A 19 -7.32 -6.92 4.37
CA ASP A 19 -7.16 -8.33 4.78
C ASP A 19 -6.31 -9.14 3.77
N VAL A 20 -6.14 -8.63 2.54
CA VAL A 20 -5.35 -9.24 1.47
C VAL A 20 -4.25 -8.26 0.99
N SER A 21 -3.17 -8.18 1.76
CA SER A 21 -2.00 -7.38 1.38
C SER A 21 -0.71 -8.20 1.24
N GLU A 22 0.04 -7.97 0.16
CA GLU A 22 1.35 -8.59 -0.09
C GLU A 22 2.46 -7.55 0.11
N ILE A 23 3.56 -7.96 0.75
CA ILE A 23 4.70 -7.09 1.05
C ILE A 23 5.99 -7.70 0.47
N ASP A 24 6.61 -6.98 -0.47
CA ASP A 24 7.92 -7.30 -1.01
C ASP A 24 9.01 -6.38 -0.44
N LEU A 25 10.06 -7.00 0.11
CA LEU A 25 11.30 -6.32 0.47
C LEU A 25 12.36 -6.58 -0.60
N LEU A 26 12.71 -5.54 -1.34
CA LEU A 26 13.57 -5.65 -2.51
C LEU A 26 14.91 -4.97 -2.27
N THR A 27 15.95 -5.46 -2.95
CA THR A 27 17.29 -4.86 -2.92
C THR A 27 17.46 -3.71 -3.90
N GLY A 28 16.48 -3.49 -4.78
CA GLY A 28 16.47 -2.45 -5.80
C GLY A 28 15.07 -2.23 -6.37
N ARG A 29 14.96 -1.27 -7.29
CA ARG A 29 13.68 -0.92 -7.93
C ARG A 29 13.14 -2.13 -8.72
N PRO A 30 11.88 -2.56 -8.48
CA PRO A 30 11.25 -3.58 -9.30
C PRO A 30 10.97 -3.06 -10.72
N ASP A 31 10.73 -3.98 -11.65
CA ASP A 31 10.26 -3.63 -12.98
C ASP A 31 8.92 -2.88 -12.92
N ASP A 32 8.59 -2.19 -14.01
CA ASP A 32 7.32 -1.47 -14.11
C ASP A 32 6.24 -2.41 -14.64
N ASP A 33 5.33 -2.80 -13.75
CA ASP A 33 4.14 -3.59 -14.00
C ASP A 33 2.87 -2.79 -13.67
N SER A 34 2.94 -1.46 -13.70
CA SER A 34 1.82 -0.59 -13.31
C SER A 34 0.56 -0.76 -14.16
N ASP A 35 0.69 -1.36 -15.35
CA ASP A 35 -0.44 -1.70 -16.21
C ASP A 35 -1.37 -2.75 -15.57
N ASP A 36 -0.85 -3.65 -14.72
CA ASP A 36 -1.61 -4.71 -14.05
C ASP A 36 -2.41 -4.23 -12.83
N PHE A 37 -2.29 -2.95 -12.47
CA PHE A 37 -2.91 -2.34 -11.29
C PHE A 37 -3.79 -1.16 -11.65
N ASP A 38 -4.79 -0.84 -10.83
CA ASP A 38 -5.69 0.30 -11.06
C ASP A 38 -5.05 1.63 -10.62
N HIS A 39 -4.32 1.60 -9.51
CA HIS A 39 -3.68 2.76 -8.90
C HIS A 39 -2.28 2.41 -8.41
N VAL A 40 -1.29 3.21 -8.80
CA VAL A 40 0.11 3.01 -8.39
C VAL A 40 0.73 4.33 -7.98
N VAL A 41 1.23 4.36 -6.75
CA VAL A 41 1.91 5.53 -6.17
C VAL A 41 3.24 5.14 -5.56
N GLU A 42 4.15 6.09 -5.56
CA GLU A 42 5.47 5.96 -4.96
C GLU A 42 5.73 7.09 -3.97
N ALA A 43 6.34 6.78 -2.83
CA ALA A 43 6.74 7.76 -1.82
C ALA A 43 8.04 7.36 -1.12
N SER A 44 8.76 8.35 -0.59
CA SER A 44 9.98 8.12 0.20
C SER A 44 9.69 8.09 1.70
N LEU A 45 10.20 7.07 2.39
CA LEU A 45 10.18 6.93 3.84
C LEU A 45 11.62 6.93 4.38
N ASN A 46 11.86 7.65 5.47
CA ASN A 46 13.16 7.58 6.18
C ASN A 46 13.07 6.56 7.32
N LEU A 47 13.79 5.46 7.18
CA LEU A 47 13.91 4.42 8.20
C LEU A 47 15.13 4.70 9.09
N ALA A 48 15.00 5.63 10.04
CA ALA A 48 16.11 5.99 10.92
C ALA A 48 16.65 4.80 11.73
N SER A 49 15.78 3.85 12.09
CA SER A 49 16.11 2.65 12.85
C SER A 49 16.47 1.43 12.00
N GLY A 50 16.27 1.49 10.67
CA GLY A 50 16.35 0.31 9.80
C GLY A 50 15.25 -0.73 10.08
N ARG A 51 14.13 -0.31 10.68
CA ARG A 51 12.99 -1.19 10.95
C ARG A 51 11.72 -0.62 10.34
N MET A 52 11.02 -1.45 9.59
CA MET A 52 9.68 -1.17 9.09
C MET A 52 8.67 -2.04 9.84
N VAL A 53 7.50 -1.46 10.11
CA VAL A 53 6.36 -2.16 10.70
C VAL A 53 5.18 -1.92 9.78
N VAL A 54 4.47 -2.99 9.43
CA VAL A 54 3.21 -2.89 8.69
C VAL A 54 2.08 -3.30 9.62
N LEU A 55 1.05 -2.46 9.66
CA LEU A 55 -0.06 -2.55 10.59
C LEU A 55 -1.34 -2.21 9.83
N GLY A 56 -2.34 -3.09 9.88
CA GLY A 56 -3.72 -2.78 9.55
C GLY A 56 -4.40 -2.00 10.67
N CYS A 57 -5.48 -1.24 10.39
CA CYS A 57 -6.06 -0.37 11.43
C CYS A 57 -6.73 -1.11 12.60
N THR A 58 -6.99 -2.40 12.46
CA THR A 58 -7.51 -3.26 13.52
C THR A 58 -6.41 -4.08 14.21
N ASP A 59 -5.17 -4.01 13.72
CA ASP A 59 -4.09 -4.82 14.26
C ASP A 59 -3.60 -4.29 15.61
N TYR A 60 -3.24 -5.22 16.47
CA TYR A 60 -2.58 -4.90 17.72
C TYR A 60 -1.08 -4.66 17.47
N GLY A 61 -0.62 -3.43 17.72
CA GLY A 61 0.76 -2.99 17.44
C GLY A 61 1.89 -3.94 17.90
N PRO A 62 1.79 -4.61 19.06
CA PRO A 62 2.75 -5.63 19.48
C PRO A 62 2.87 -6.82 18.52
N ASP A 63 1.78 -7.21 17.86
CA ASP A 63 1.72 -8.40 16.99
C ASP A 63 1.99 -8.08 15.52
N ALA A 64 2.10 -6.79 15.18
CA ALA A 64 2.39 -6.29 13.85
C ALA A 64 3.64 -6.94 13.24
N ALA A 65 3.57 -7.21 11.93
CA ALA A 65 4.70 -7.71 11.16
C ALA A 65 5.84 -6.68 11.17
N ARG A 66 7.06 -7.14 11.45
CA ARG A 66 8.25 -6.31 11.53
C ARG A 66 9.30 -6.82 10.58
N PHE A 67 9.86 -5.89 9.83
CA PHE A 67 10.81 -6.17 8.78
C PHE A 67 12.09 -5.36 9.01
N ASP A 68 13.22 -6.03 8.88
CA ASP A 68 14.53 -5.38 8.90
C ASP A 68 14.84 -4.82 7.50
N MET A 69 15.31 -3.57 7.46
CA MET A 69 15.62 -2.82 6.26
C MET A 69 16.90 -1.99 6.48
N PRO A 70 17.66 -1.65 5.42
CA PRO A 70 18.75 -0.70 5.55
C PRO A 70 18.25 0.63 6.14
N ALA A 71 18.97 1.16 7.12
CA ALA A 71 18.67 2.47 7.67
C ALA A 71 18.88 3.56 6.60
N GLY A 72 18.01 4.58 6.62
CA GLY A 72 18.05 5.69 5.68
C GLY A 72 16.83 5.75 4.77
N TRP A 73 16.98 6.33 3.60
CA TRP A 73 15.86 6.53 2.67
C TRP A 73 15.49 5.21 1.96
N THR A 74 14.21 4.89 2.01
CA THR A 74 13.57 3.79 1.28
C THR A 74 12.46 4.36 0.41
N ARG A 75 12.28 3.78 -0.78
CA ARG A 75 11.11 3.99 -1.62
C ARG A 75 10.06 2.95 -1.25
N VAL A 76 8.82 3.40 -1.15
CA VAL A 76 7.64 2.54 -1.01
C VAL A 76 6.79 2.75 -2.25
N ARG A 77 6.43 1.66 -2.92
CA ARG A 77 5.42 1.62 -3.98
C ARG A 77 4.20 0.90 -3.45
N THR A 78 3.04 1.54 -3.56
CA THR A 78 1.74 0.93 -3.30
C THR A 78 1.05 0.74 -4.63
N SER A 79 0.72 -0.50 -4.95
CA SER A 79 0.00 -0.89 -6.17
C SER A 79 -1.33 -1.50 -5.73
N ARG A 80 -2.45 -0.94 -6.21
CA ARG A 80 -3.80 -1.37 -5.83
C ARG A 80 -4.55 -1.86 -7.06
N ARG A 81 -5.30 -2.94 -6.92
CA ARG A 81 -6.18 -3.48 -7.97
C ARG A 81 -7.55 -3.83 -7.39
N ASN A 82 -8.51 -4.06 -8.29
CA ASN A 82 -9.90 -4.34 -7.96
C ASN A 82 -10.60 -3.17 -7.24
N LEU A 83 -10.22 -1.93 -7.57
CA LEU A 83 -10.74 -0.74 -6.90
C LEU A 83 -12.20 -0.45 -7.22
N GLU A 84 -12.69 -0.91 -8.37
CA GLU A 84 -14.10 -0.75 -8.74
C GLU A 84 -15.01 -1.61 -7.83
N ALA A 85 -14.69 -2.90 -7.67
CA ALA A 85 -15.44 -3.81 -6.79
C ALA A 85 -15.46 -3.28 -5.35
N ALA A 86 -14.29 -2.87 -4.82
CA ALA A 86 -14.18 -2.32 -3.49
C ALA A 86 -14.93 -0.97 -3.31
N ALA A 87 -14.98 -0.13 -4.35
CA ALA A 87 -15.68 1.16 -4.30
C ALA A 87 -17.20 1.01 -4.45
N PHE A 88 -17.65 0.02 -5.21
CA PHE A 88 -19.04 -0.25 -5.54
C PHE A 88 -19.40 -1.72 -5.27
N PRO A 89 -19.37 -2.17 -4.00
CA PRO A 89 -19.62 -3.56 -3.66
C PRO A 89 -21.05 -3.97 -4.01
N ASP A 90 -21.20 -5.19 -4.55
CA ASP A 90 -22.51 -5.80 -4.74
C ASP A 90 -23.22 -5.92 -3.37
N PRO A 91 -24.52 -5.58 -3.24
CA PRO A 91 -25.27 -5.81 -2.01
C PRO A 91 -25.23 -7.27 -1.51
N ASP A 92 -25.02 -8.23 -2.41
CA ASP A 92 -24.91 -9.65 -2.13
C ASP A 92 -23.45 -10.13 -2.00
N CYS A 93 -22.46 -9.21 -1.96
CA CYS A 93 -21.05 -9.59 -1.79
C CYS A 93 -20.82 -10.27 -0.43
N GLU A 94 -20.03 -11.34 -0.40
CA GLU A 94 -19.77 -12.15 0.81
C GLU A 94 -18.42 -11.81 1.46
N ASP A 95 -17.88 -10.61 1.22
CA ASP A 95 -16.52 -10.20 1.63
C ASP A 95 -15.43 -11.19 1.16
N GLU A 96 -15.64 -11.79 -0.02
CA GLU A 96 -14.68 -12.70 -0.63
C GLU A 96 -13.53 -11.90 -1.28
N PRO A 97 -12.33 -12.47 -1.47
CA PRO A 97 -11.19 -11.75 -2.02
C PRO A 97 -11.43 -11.09 -3.39
N GLU A 98 -12.40 -11.61 -4.16
CA GLU A 98 -12.82 -11.06 -5.46
C GLU A 98 -13.68 -9.79 -5.36
N ASP A 99 -14.25 -9.52 -4.19
CA ASP A 99 -15.02 -8.32 -3.88
C ASP A 99 -14.18 -7.24 -3.16
N MET A 100 -12.98 -7.63 -2.71
CA MET A 100 -12.07 -6.78 -1.94
C MET A 100 -11.02 -6.12 -2.83
N GLU A 101 -10.47 -5.01 -2.37
CA GLU A 101 -9.30 -4.48 -3.04
C GLU A 101 -8.08 -5.35 -2.73
N GLU A 102 -7.11 -5.35 -3.64
CA GLU A 102 -5.84 -5.98 -3.35
C GLU A 102 -4.73 -4.96 -3.37
N ILE A 103 -3.91 -5.00 -2.32
CA ILE A 103 -2.83 -4.03 -2.12
C ILE A 103 -1.49 -4.77 -2.10
N ARG A 104 -0.62 -4.42 -3.05
CA ARG A 104 0.79 -4.84 -3.04
C ARG A 104 1.68 -3.68 -2.63
N LEU A 105 2.46 -3.91 -1.58
CA LEU A 105 3.50 -3.00 -1.11
C LEU A 105 4.87 -3.52 -1.52
N GLN A 106 5.62 -2.70 -2.23
CA GLN A 106 7.00 -3.02 -2.56
C GLN A 106 7.91 -1.94 -1.99
N THR A 107 9.00 -2.37 -1.35
CA THR A 107 9.91 -1.44 -0.69
C THR A 107 11.35 -1.74 -1.07
N TRP A 108 12.14 -0.69 -1.31
CA TRP A 108 13.56 -0.84 -1.63
C TRP A 108 14.37 0.40 -1.24
N PRO A 109 15.67 0.25 -0.91
CA PRO A 109 16.54 1.40 -0.65
C PRO A 109 16.63 2.33 -1.87
N ALA A 110 16.40 3.62 -1.67
CA ALA A 110 16.49 4.63 -2.72
C ALA A 110 16.70 6.03 -2.13
N PRO A 111 17.35 6.96 -2.85
CA PRO A 111 17.38 8.36 -2.42
C PRO A 111 15.98 8.96 -2.23
N TYR A 112 15.89 9.97 -1.38
CA TYR A 112 14.68 10.78 -1.23
C TYR A 112 14.19 11.31 -2.58
N ALA A 113 12.89 11.22 -2.81
CA ALA A 113 12.18 12.00 -3.82
C ALA A 113 10.82 12.44 -3.28
N LEU A 114 10.21 13.40 -3.99
CA LEU A 114 8.82 13.74 -3.76
C LEU A 114 7.90 12.56 -4.12
N PRO A 115 6.70 12.48 -3.51
CA PRO A 115 5.70 11.50 -3.92
C PRO A 115 5.37 11.61 -5.41
N ASP A 116 5.16 10.47 -6.04
CA ASP A 116 4.86 10.36 -7.46
C ASP A 116 3.67 9.45 -7.70
N ILE A 117 2.85 9.82 -8.68
CA ILE A 117 1.65 9.08 -9.08
C ILE A 117 1.96 8.48 -10.44
N ILE A 118 2.28 7.19 -10.44
CA ILE A 118 2.63 6.44 -11.64
C ILE A 118 1.37 6.14 -12.45
N LYS A 119 0.32 5.67 -11.76
CA LYS A 119 -1.00 5.43 -12.35
C LYS A 119 -2.08 5.88 -11.40
N ARG A 120 -3.03 6.66 -11.92
CA ARG A 120 -4.19 7.13 -11.16
C ARG A 120 -5.44 6.37 -11.60
N TRP A 121 -6.02 5.62 -10.68
CA TRP A 121 -7.36 5.07 -10.85
C TRP A 121 -8.36 6.18 -11.18
N THR A 122 -9.19 5.92 -12.18
CA THR A 122 -10.30 6.77 -12.59
C THR A 122 -11.57 5.96 -12.39
N PRO A 123 -12.45 6.34 -11.45
CA PRO A 123 -13.73 5.66 -11.28
C PRO A 123 -14.54 5.70 -12.57
N PRO A 124 -15.35 4.67 -12.87
CA PRO A 124 -16.32 4.74 -13.96
C PRO A 124 -17.27 5.93 -13.74
N ASP A 125 -17.68 6.57 -14.83
CA ASP A 125 -18.74 7.59 -14.79
C ASP A 125 -20.04 6.94 -14.30
N ALA A 126 -20.66 7.51 -13.28
CA ALA A 126 -21.91 7.04 -12.67
C ALA A 126 -23.14 7.24 -13.57
#